data_AF-A0A925VGN7-F1
#
_entry.id   AF-A0A925VGN7-F1
#
_cell.length_a   1.000
_cell.length_b   1.000
_cell.length_c   1.000
_cell.angle_alpha   90.00
_cell.angle_beta   90.00
_cell.angle_gamma   90.00
#
_symmetry.space_group_name_H-M   'P 1'
#
loop_
_entity.id
_entity.type
_entity.pdbx_description
1 polymer ?
#
loop_
_entity_poly.entity_id
_entity_poly.type
_entity_poly.pdbx_seq_one_letter_code
_entity_poly.pdbx_strand_id
1 'polypeptide(L)'
;LPTRVVQLTEESIASNAAYWGGRDAVPRAALTCGMAQLLSARHTLLLVSGEHKQAILRRAVEGPITPDVPASFLQRAAGVMVLADRAAWPTEEG
;
A
#
# COMPACT_ATOMS: atom_id res chain seq x y z
N LEU A 1 -3.55 -13.37 5.87
CA LEU A 1 -2.18 -13.47 6.45
C LEU A 1 -2.19 -12.93 7.87
N PRO A 2 -1.49 -13.55 8.83
CA PRO A 2 -1.35 -13.07 10.20
C PRO A 2 -0.28 -11.97 10.32
N THR A 3 -0.29 -11.29 11.47
CA THR A 3 0.79 -10.38 11.89
C THR A 3 2.08 -11.19 12.08
N ARG A 4 3.19 -10.70 11.51
CA ARG A 4 4.46 -11.43 11.49
C ARG A 4 5.65 -10.49 11.28
N VAL A 5 6.85 -11.00 11.55
CA VAL A 5 8.09 -10.35 11.11
C VAL A 5 8.28 -10.60 9.61
N VAL A 6 8.66 -9.56 8.88
CA VAL A 6 9.04 -9.63 7.46
C VAL A 6 10.44 -9.04 7.28
N GLN A 7 11.19 -9.61 6.33
CA GLN A 7 12.44 -9.02 5.87
C GLN A 7 12.12 -7.90 4.89
N LEU A 8 12.77 -6.75 5.06
CA LEU A 8 12.61 -5.63 4.12
C LEU A 8 13.33 -5.96 2.82
N THR A 9 12.69 -5.62 1.69
CA THR A 9 13.34 -5.72 0.38
C THR A 9 14.41 -4.64 0.24
N GLU A 10 15.37 -4.84 -0.66
CA GLU A 10 16.38 -3.80 -0.96
C GLU A 10 15.74 -2.49 -1.46
N GLU A 11 14.63 -2.58 -2.20
CA GLU A 11 13.83 -1.41 -2.60
C GLU A 11 13.24 -0.69 -1.38
N SER A 12 12.72 -1.44 -0.40
CA SER A 12 12.21 -0.87 0.85
C SER A 12 13.33 -0.18 1.64
N ILE A 13 14.52 -0.79 1.71
CA ILE A 13 15.68 -0.20 2.38
C ILE A 13 16.13 1.08 1.67
N ALA A 14 16.24 1.04 0.34
CA ALA A 14 16.63 2.20 -0.46
C ALA A 14 15.63 3.37 -0.31
N SER A 15 14.32 3.08 -0.37
CA SER A 15 13.26 4.10 -0.21
C SER A 15 13.23 4.69 1.20
N ASN A 16 13.67 3.95 2.22
CA ASN A 16 13.67 4.43 3.60
C ASN A 16 14.97 5.13 4.01
N ALA A 17 16.07 4.96 3.26
CA ALA A 17 17.39 5.44 3.64
C ALA A 17 17.43 6.94 3.99
N ALA A 18 16.70 7.78 3.25
CA ALA A 18 16.61 9.21 3.49
C ALA A 18 16.03 9.57 4.87
N TYR A 19 15.09 8.76 5.38
CA TYR A 19 14.47 8.97 6.69
C TYR A 19 15.34 8.49 7.87
N TRP A 20 16.28 7.59 7.60
CA TRP A 20 17.14 6.96 8.62
C TRP A 20 18.59 7.49 8.62
N GLY A 21 18.93 8.44 7.73
CA GLY A 21 20.28 8.99 7.64
C GLY A 21 21.27 8.11 6.87
N GLY A 22 20.79 7.19 6.05
CA GLY A 22 21.61 6.28 5.23
C GLY A 22 21.08 4.85 5.25
N ARG A 23 21.52 4.04 4.28
CA ARG A 23 21.06 2.64 4.12
C ARG A 23 21.44 1.75 5.31
N ASP A 24 22.62 1.97 5.89
CA ASP A 24 23.14 1.15 6.99
C ASP A 24 22.37 1.35 8.30
N ALA A 25 21.68 2.48 8.43
CA ALA A 25 20.84 2.78 9.59
C ALA A 25 19.40 2.25 9.47
N VAL A 26 18.99 1.72 8.31
CA VAL A 26 17.65 1.18 8.11
C VAL A 26 17.56 -0.25 8.71
N PRO A 27 16.56 -0.54 9.56
CA PRO A 27 16.32 -1.90 10.05
C PRO A 27 16.12 -2.90 8.92
N ARG A 28 16.67 -4.12 9.04
CA ARG A 28 16.53 -5.16 8.00
C ARG A 28 15.21 -5.92 8.05
N ALA A 29 14.50 -5.84 9.18
CA ALA A 29 13.22 -6.51 9.38
C ALA A 29 12.20 -5.56 10.03
N ALA A 30 10.92 -5.84 9.80
CA ALA A 30 9.81 -5.10 10.37
C ALA A 30 8.69 -6.05 10.84
N LEU A 31 7.93 -5.63 11.85
CA LEU A 31 6.66 -6.25 12.20
C LEU A 31 5.57 -5.69 11.27
N THR A 32 4.87 -6.55 10.55
CA THR A 32 3.78 -6.14 9.65
C THR A 32 2.45 -6.70 10.13
N CYS A 33 1.41 -5.86 10.06
CA CYS A 33 0.05 -6.30 10.33
C CYS A 33 -0.45 -7.26 9.24
N GLY A 34 -1.18 -8.28 9.67
CA GLY A 34 -1.78 -9.23 8.74
C GLY A 34 -2.93 -8.64 7.91
N MET A 35 -3.06 -9.05 6.65
CA MET A 35 -4.19 -8.65 5.80
C MET A 35 -5.56 -8.97 6.42
N ALA A 36 -5.68 -10.07 7.16
CA ALA A 36 -6.95 -10.41 7.82
C ALA A 36 -7.32 -9.38 8.89
N GLN A 37 -6.33 -8.88 9.64
CA GLN A 37 -6.53 -7.84 10.63
C GLN A 37 -6.90 -6.51 9.96
N LEU A 38 -6.22 -6.15 8.87
CA LEU A 38 -6.52 -4.93 8.12
C LEU A 38 -7.95 -4.95 7.55
N LEU A 39 -8.38 -6.07 6.97
CA LEU A 39 -9.72 -6.23 6.41
C LEU A 39 -10.82 -6.35 7.47
N SER A 40 -10.47 -6.65 8.73
CA SER A 40 -11.43 -6.68 9.84
C SER A 40 -11.80 -5.29 10.38
N ALA A 41 -11.11 -4.24 9.92
CA ALA A 41 -11.42 -2.87 10.31
C ALA A 41 -12.83 -2.48 9.86
N ARG A 42 -13.57 -1.75 10.71
CA ARG A 42 -14.91 -1.23 10.36
C ARG A 42 -14.83 -0.18 9.25
N HIS A 43 -13.79 0.65 9.30
CA HIS A 43 -13.49 1.65 8.29
C HIS A 43 -11.99 1.68 8.01
N THR A 44 -11.63 1.78 6.73
CA THR A 44 -10.26 1.85 6.24
C THR A 44 -10.12 3.06 5.34
N LEU A 45 -9.13 3.91 5.63
CA LEU A 45 -8.76 5.04 4.78
C LEU A 45 -7.46 4.72 4.06
N LEU A 46 -7.49 4.64 2.73
CA LEU A 46 -6.32 4.48 1.89
C LEU A 46 -5.93 5.82 1.28
N LEU A 47 -4.77 6.34 1.67
CA LEU A 47 -4.20 7.58 1.11
C LEU A 47 -3.24 7.24 -0.02
N VAL A 48 -3.37 7.90 -1.17
CA VAL A 48 -2.53 7.67 -2.34
C VAL A 48 -2.10 9.00 -2.94
N SER A 49 -0.81 9.18 -3.18
CA SER A 49 -0.27 10.42 -3.73
C SER A 49 0.85 10.16 -4.74
N GLY A 50 0.83 10.95 -5.82
CA GLY A 50 1.84 10.96 -6.86
C GLY A 50 1.56 10.00 -8.03
N GLU A 51 1.97 10.44 -9.21
CA GLU A 51 1.82 9.74 -10.50
C GLU A 51 2.41 8.32 -10.50
N HIS A 52 3.55 8.13 -9.82
CA HIS A 52 4.19 6.81 -9.68
C HIS A 52 3.31 5.75 -9.01
N LYS A 53 2.18 6.14 -8.37
CA LYS A 53 1.19 5.23 -7.81
C LYS A 53 -0.01 4.96 -8.71
N GLN A 54 -0.19 5.68 -9.82
CA GLN A 54 -1.38 5.57 -10.68
C GLN A 54 -1.61 4.14 -11.20
N ALA A 55 -0.58 3.51 -11.77
CA ALA A 55 -0.69 2.16 -12.34
C ALA A 55 -1.04 1.11 -11.27
N ILE A 56 -0.41 1.17 -10.09
CA ILE A 56 -0.68 0.22 -9.01
C ILE A 56 -2.05 0.50 -8.35
N LEU A 57 -2.46 1.76 -8.27
CA LEU A 57 -3.78 2.14 -7.76
C LEU A 57 -4.87 1.57 -8.65
N ARG A 58 -4.83 1.77 -9.98
CA ARG A 58 -5.78 1.16 -10.93
C ARG A 58 -5.86 -0.35 -10.78
N ARG A 59 -4.72 -1.04 -10.72
CA ARG A 59 -4.69 -2.50 -10.48
C ARG A 59 -5.33 -2.90 -9.16
N ALA A 60 -5.19 -2.08 -8.12
CA ALA A 60 -5.77 -2.34 -6.81
C ALA A 60 -7.29 -2.11 -6.78
N VAL A 61 -7.84 -1.13 -7.49
CA VAL A 61 -9.27 -0.79 -7.42
C VAL A 61 -10.11 -1.38 -8.56
N GLU A 62 -9.56 -1.54 -9.76
CA GLU A 62 -10.26 -2.04 -10.95
C GLU A 62 -9.77 -3.43 -11.40
N GLY A 63 -8.57 -3.84 -10.96
CA GLY A 63 -7.96 -5.11 -11.35
C GLY A 63 -8.53 -6.33 -10.61
N PRO A 64 -8.13 -7.55 -11.01
CA PRO A 64 -8.55 -8.77 -10.35
C PRO A 64 -8.04 -8.82 -8.90
N ILE A 65 -8.83 -9.43 -8.02
CA ILE A 65 -8.42 -9.67 -6.63
C ILE A 65 -7.40 -10.80 -6.60
N THR A 66 -6.14 -10.47 -6.29
CA THR A 66 -5.01 -11.41 -6.32
C THR A 66 -4.01 -11.14 -5.19
N PRO A 67 -3.36 -12.18 -4.63
CA PRO A 67 -2.23 -12.03 -3.71
C PRO A 67 -1.07 -11.19 -4.24
N ASP A 68 -0.88 -11.12 -5.57
CA ASP A 68 0.18 -10.33 -6.21
C ASP A 68 -0.04 -8.82 -6.08
N VAL A 69 -1.29 -8.40 -5.84
CA VAL A 69 -1.68 -7.02 -5.57
C VAL A 69 -2.48 -7.03 -4.27
N PRO A 70 -1.84 -7.04 -3.08
CA PRO A 70 -2.55 -7.18 -1.81
C PRO A 70 -3.62 -6.10 -1.56
N ALA A 71 -3.43 -4.89 -2.10
CA ALA A 71 -4.43 -3.83 -2.00
C ALA A 71 -5.75 -4.18 -2.72
N SER A 72 -5.76 -5.11 -3.69
CA SER A 72 -6.97 -5.58 -4.36
C SER A 72 -7.97 -6.26 -3.42
N PHE A 73 -7.53 -6.80 -2.28
CA PHE A 73 -8.43 -7.35 -1.27
C PHE A 73 -9.34 -6.29 -0.64
N LEU A 74 -8.97 -5.00 -0.70
CA LEU A 74 -9.79 -3.89 -0.20
C LEU A 74 -11.11 -3.75 -0.96
N GLN A 75 -11.18 -4.24 -2.20
CA GLN A 75 -12.43 -4.26 -2.99
C GLN A 75 -13.56 -5.05 -2.29
N ARG A 76 -13.22 -5.97 -1.38
CA ARG A 76 -14.21 -6.77 -0.63
C ARG A 76 -14.49 -6.23 0.78
N ALA A 77 -13.77 -5.21 1.23
CA ALA A 77 -13.95 -4.69 2.58
C ALA A 77 -15.15 -3.74 2.63
N ALA A 78 -15.97 -3.86 3.68
CA ALA A 78 -17.27 -3.19 3.79
C ALA A 78 -17.20 -1.66 4.01
N GLY A 79 -16.02 -1.09 4.21
CA GLY A 79 -15.87 0.31 4.62
C GLY A 79 -14.56 0.96 4.19
N VAL A 80 -14.19 0.85 2.91
CA VAL A 80 -12.96 1.45 2.38
C VAL A 80 -13.25 2.80 1.73
N MET A 81 -12.49 3.82 2.13
CA MET A 81 -12.41 5.12 1.45
C MET A 81 -11.02 5.28 0.87
N VAL A 82 -10.93 5.58 -0.42
CA VAL A 82 -9.66 5.88 -1.10
C VAL A 82 -9.60 7.38 -1.34
N LEU A 83 -8.59 8.05 -0.77
CA LEU A 83 -8.28 9.45 -1.06
C LEU A 83 -7.01 9.48 -1.90
N ALA A 84 -7.16 9.86 -3.17
CA ALA A 84 -6.07 10.00 -4.12
C ALA A 84 -5.94 11.45 -4.56
N ASP A 85 -4.70 11.94 -4.72
CA ASP A 85 -4.48 13.19 -5.44
C ASP A 85 -4.72 13.02 -6.94
N ARG A 86 -4.82 14.15 -7.67
CA ARG A 86 -5.07 14.14 -9.13
C ARG A 86 -3.96 13.46 -9.92
N ALA A 87 -2.72 13.47 -9.43
CA ALA A 87 -1.61 12.82 -10.11
C ALA A 87 -1.72 11.30 -10.00
N ALA A 88 -2.14 10.76 -8.85
CA ALA A 88 -2.37 9.34 -8.64
C ALA A 88 -3.67 8.84 -9.28
N TRP A 89 -4.69 9.69 -9.39
CA TRP A 89 -5.95 9.36 -10.05
C TRP A 89 -6.42 10.54 -10.94
N PRO A 90 -5.95 10.60 -12.19
CA PRO A 90 -6.39 11.62 -13.13
C PRO A 90 -7.86 11.40 -13.45
N THR A 91 -8.69 12.38 -13.12
CA THR A 91 -10.07 12.45 -13.63
C THR A 91 -10.02 13.06 -15.01
N GLU A 92 -10.70 12.48 -16.00
CA GLU A 92 -10.90 13.18 -17.26
C GLU A 92 -11.72 14.45 -16.98
N GLU A 93 -11.16 15.61 -17.31
CA GLU A 93 -11.91 16.85 -17.34
C GLU A 93 -12.89 16.74 -18.51
N GLY A 94 -14.19 16.73 -18.19
CA GLY A 94 -15.25 16.96 -19.18
C GLY A 94 -15.31 18.42 -19.59
#